data_AF-A0AAD7XB25-F1
#
_entry.id   AF-A0AAD7XB25-F1
#
_cell.length_a   1.000
_cell.length_b   1.000
_cell.length_c   1.000
_cell.angle_alpha   90.00
_cell.angle_beta   90.00
_cell.angle_gamma   90.00
#
_symmetry.space_group_name_H-M   'P 1'
#
loop_
_entity.id
_entity.type
_entity.pdbx_description
1 polymer ?
#
loop_
_entity_poly.entity_id
_entity_poly.type
_entity_poly.pdbx_seq_one_letter_code
_entity_poly.pdbx_strand_id
1 'polypeptide(L)'
;MVVSVRVWLPNILRVLACLVLHILPAICATVTIDNTDVNIVYAGTWSFTTIAGDPQEKNYMGTLSYSNISGSTATYVFTGTAVSVFGGFGPDGTYRMQSQYTIDRGSPTVLTPPREVKVEQHRVLFFTSPQLSLSEHTLVIENRGEQFFFDYLQFDTSDESASTTSSPIEPPSSAPASSAINSILL
;
A
#
# COMPACT_ATOMS: atom_id res chain seq x y z
N MET A 1 -63.30 -35.91 23.46
CA MET A 1 -62.99 -35.32 22.13
C MET A 1 -62.39 -33.96 22.39
N VAL A 2 -61.07 -33.79 22.22
CA VAL A 2 -60.36 -32.56 22.60
C VAL A 2 -60.44 -31.57 21.42
N VAL A 3 -60.98 -30.39 21.65
CA VAL A 3 -61.12 -29.35 20.61
C VAL A 3 -59.81 -28.57 20.49
N SER A 4 -59.36 -28.38 19.25
CA SER A 4 -58.05 -27.84 18.89
C SER A 4 -57.90 -26.36 19.23
N VAL A 5 -56.75 -25.99 19.79
CA VAL A 5 -56.35 -24.59 20.02
C VAL A 5 -55.96 -23.93 18.70
N ARG A 6 -56.51 -22.76 18.40
CA ARG A 6 -55.98 -21.84 17.39
C ARG A 6 -55.64 -20.49 18.04
N VAL A 7 -54.35 -20.27 18.29
CA VAL A 7 -53.84 -18.94 18.65
C VAL A 7 -53.80 -18.10 17.37
N TRP A 8 -54.41 -16.92 17.40
CA TRP A 8 -54.46 -15.98 16.29
C TRP A 8 -53.33 -14.95 16.47
N LEU A 9 -52.22 -15.09 15.72
CA LEU A 9 -51.19 -14.05 15.66
C LEU A 9 -51.50 -13.08 14.51
N PRO A 10 -51.66 -11.77 14.77
CA PRO A 10 -51.85 -10.78 13.71
C PRO A 10 -50.53 -10.50 12.98
N ASN A 11 -50.60 -10.46 11.64
CA ASN A 11 -49.49 -10.07 10.77
C ASN A 11 -49.15 -8.57 10.94
N ILE A 12 -48.06 -8.25 11.63
CA ILE A 12 -47.40 -6.94 11.52
C ILE A 12 -45.87 -7.13 11.50
N LEU A 13 -45.30 -7.34 10.32
CA LEU A 13 -43.92 -6.91 10.03
C LEU A 13 -43.66 -6.70 8.53
N ARG A 14 -44.07 -5.54 8.04
CA ARG A 14 -43.57 -4.92 6.80
C ARG A 14 -43.40 -3.42 7.05
N VAL A 15 -42.38 -2.83 6.43
CA VAL A 15 -41.91 -1.43 6.48
C VAL A 15 -40.74 -1.19 7.43
N LEU A 16 -39.51 -1.47 6.95
CA LEU A 16 -38.42 -0.50 6.78
C LEU A 16 -37.17 -1.22 6.23
N ALA A 17 -37.04 -1.20 4.90
CA ALA A 17 -35.74 -1.32 4.25
C ALA A 17 -35.04 0.06 4.31
N CYS A 18 -33.70 0.08 4.23
CA CYS A 18 -32.81 1.22 4.56
C CYS A 18 -32.91 1.63 6.04
N LEU A 19 -31.92 1.36 6.89
CA LEU A 19 -30.52 1.75 6.73
C LEU A 19 -29.60 0.76 7.46
N VAL A 20 -29.11 -0.25 6.73
CA VAL A 20 -27.88 -0.96 7.11
C VAL A 20 -26.91 -0.86 5.95
N LEU A 21 -26.55 0.39 5.63
CA LEU A 21 -25.28 0.65 4.96
C LEU A 21 -24.20 0.36 6.01
N HIS A 22 -23.86 -0.91 6.17
CA HIS A 22 -22.55 -1.25 6.70
C HIS A 22 -21.55 -0.53 5.81
N ILE A 23 -20.90 0.50 6.35
CA ILE A 23 -19.63 0.96 5.83
C ILE A 23 -18.69 -0.22 6.09
N LEU A 24 -18.65 -1.16 5.14
CA LEU A 24 -17.50 -2.01 5.01
C LEU A 24 -16.34 -1.03 4.84
N PRO A 25 -15.31 -1.06 5.71
CA PRO A 25 -14.11 -0.29 5.41
C PRO A 25 -13.67 -0.71 4.00
N ALA A 26 -13.24 0.24 3.18
CA ALA A 26 -12.59 -0.10 1.93
C ALA A 26 -11.38 -0.97 2.31
N ILE A 27 -11.48 -2.29 2.06
CA ILE A 27 -10.45 -3.22 2.47
C ILE A 27 -9.29 -2.96 1.53
N CYS A 28 -8.24 -2.32 2.07
CA CYS A 28 -6.98 -2.22 1.34
C CYS A 28 -6.45 -3.63 1.11
N ALA A 29 -6.52 -4.07 -0.14
CA ALA A 29 -6.15 -5.40 -0.56
C ALA A 29 -4.75 -5.33 -1.17
N THR A 30 -3.74 -5.65 -0.35
CA THR A 30 -2.35 -5.73 -0.77
C THR A 30 -2.07 -7.09 -1.41
N VAL A 31 -1.63 -7.08 -2.66
CA VAL A 31 -1.12 -8.25 -3.39
C VAL A 31 0.40 -8.30 -3.22
N THR A 32 0.95 -9.46 -2.89
CA THR A 32 2.41 -9.69 -2.83
C THR A 32 2.86 -10.54 -4.02
N ILE A 33 3.94 -10.16 -4.69
CA ILE A 33 4.50 -10.82 -5.87
C ILE A 33 5.97 -11.15 -5.60
N ASP A 34 6.33 -12.43 -5.69
CA ASP A 34 7.69 -12.92 -5.51
C ASP A 34 8.63 -12.50 -6.65
N ASN A 35 9.93 -12.35 -6.38
CA ASN A 35 10.93 -12.03 -7.42
C ASN A 35 10.99 -13.06 -8.56
N THR A 36 10.51 -14.30 -8.36
CA THR A 36 10.48 -15.35 -9.39
C THR A 36 9.19 -15.39 -10.22
N ASP A 37 8.25 -14.46 -10.00
CA ASP A 37 7.02 -14.39 -10.80
C ASP A 37 7.33 -14.17 -12.29
N VAL A 38 6.68 -14.98 -13.15
CA VAL A 38 6.91 -15.03 -14.59
C VAL A 38 6.58 -13.72 -15.32
N ASN A 39 5.76 -12.86 -14.72
CA ASN A 39 5.38 -11.57 -15.28
C ASN A 39 6.41 -10.46 -14.96
N ILE A 40 7.44 -10.74 -14.15
CA ILE A 40 8.57 -9.83 -13.94
C ILE A 40 9.57 -10.02 -15.09
N VAL A 41 9.67 -9.01 -15.94
CA VAL A 41 10.58 -9.00 -17.09
C VAL A 41 11.95 -8.48 -16.66
N TYR A 42 12.91 -9.40 -16.58
CA TYR A 42 14.30 -9.10 -16.27
C TYR A 42 15.13 -8.79 -17.54
N ALA A 43 16.01 -7.80 -17.44
CA ALA A 43 17.02 -7.51 -18.46
C ALA A 43 18.37 -7.16 -17.82
N GLY A 44 19.45 -7.36 -18.58
CA GLY A 44 20.83 -7.34 -18.06
C GLY A 44 21.23 -8.67 -17.42
N THR A 45 22.24 -8.64 -16.56
CA THR A 45 22.72 -9.83 -15.84
C THR A 45 22.03 -9.95 -14.49
N TRP A 46 21.51 -11.14 -14.20
CA TRP A 46 20.87 -11.50 -12.94
C TRP A 46 21.26 -12.92 -12.53
N SER A 47 21.42 -13.14 -11.23
CA SER A 47 21.57 -14.45 -10.60
C SER A 47 20.33 -14.73 -9.75
N PHE A 48 19.59 -15.76 -10.10
CA PHE A 48 18.39 -16.19 -9.37
C PHE A 48 18.78 -17.27 -8.37
N THR A 49 18.44 -17.06 -7.10
CA THR A 49 18.85 -17.95 -6.00
C THR A 49 17.61 -18.45 -5.26
N THR A 50 17.52 -19.77 -5.09
CA THR A 50 16.64 -20.40 -4.09
C THR A 50 17.52 -20.81 -2.90
N ILE A 51 17.22 -20.29 -1.72
CA ILE A 51 18.06 -20.47 -0.53
C ILE A 51 17.57 -21.72 0.20
N ALA A 52 18.27 -22.84 -0.03
CA ALA A 52 17.93 -24.13 0.57
C ALA A 52 17.93 -24.05 2.11
N GLY A 53 16.76 -24.24 2.71
CA GLY A 53 16.57 -24.15 4.15
C GLY A 53 16.27 -22.75 4.71
N ASP A 54 16.01 -21.74 3.87
CA ASP A 54 15.33 -20.52 4.31
C ASP A 54 13.83 -20.82 4.52
N PRO A 55 13.31 -20.76 5.77
CA PRO A 55 11.95 -21.19 6.09
C PRO A 55 10.89 -20.12 5.76
N GLN A 56 11.05 -19.38 4.65
CA GLN A 56 10.30 -18.16 4.34
C GLN A 56 10.29 -17.15 5.50
N GLU A 57 11.35 -17.12 6.32
CA GLU A 57 11.50 -16.15 7.41
C GLU A 57 12.45 -15.02 7.03
N LYS A 58 13.51 -15.33 6.27
CA LYS A 58 14.44 -14.32 5.77
C LYS A 58 13.92 -13.71 4.47
N ASN A 59 13.91 -14.43 3.37
CA ASN A 59 13.49 -13.92 2.06
C ASN A 59 12.09 -14.42 1.75
N TYR A 60 11.29 -13.65 1.00
CA TYR A 60 9.97 -14.09 0.57
C TYR A 60 10.11 -15.33 -0.32
N MET A 61 9.24 -16.32 -0.08
CA MET A 61 9.30 -17.66 -0.68
C MET A 61 10.65 -18.42 -0.63
N GLY A 62 11.66 -17.91 0.10
CA GLY A 62 13.03 -18.44 0.13
C GLY A 62 13.84 -18.10 -1.12
N THR A 63 13.46 -17.04 -1.85
CA THR A 63 13.99 -16.67 -3.16
C THR A 63 14.61 -15.28 -3.17
N LEU A 64 15.62 -15.06 -4.03
CA LEU A 64 16.25 -13.75 -4.26
C LEU A 64 16.75 -13.61 -5.70
N SER A 65 16.57 -12.42 -6.27
CA SER A 65 17.17 -12.00 -7.54
C SER A 65 18.33 -11.04 -7.25
N TYR A 66 19.55 -11.42 -7.61
CA TYR A 66 20.76 -10.63 -7.39
C TYR A 66 21.33 -10.07 -8.68
N SER A 67 21.80 -8.82 -8.65
CA SER A 67 22.68 -8.25 -9.67
C SER A 67 23.82 -7.43 -9.03
N ASN A 68 25.01 -7.56 -9.61
CA ASN A 68 26.16 -6.66 -9.39
C ASN A 68 26.47 -5.79 -10.61
N ILE A 69 25.62 -5.82 -11.65
CA ILE A 69 25.80 -5.08 -12.89
C ILE A 69 24.85 -3.88 -12.92
N SER A 70 25.43 -2.68 -12.91
CA SER A 70 24.70 -1.42 -13.10
C SER A 70 24.05 -1.40 -14.49
N GLY A 71 22.77 -1.05 -14.56
CA GLY A 71 21.93 -1.13 -15.75
C GLY A 71 21.11 -2.42 -15.88
N SER A 72 21.26 -3.41 -14.98
CA SER A 72 20.31 -4.51 -14.88
C SER A 72 18.96 -4.03 -14.36
N THR A 73 17.87 -4.40 -15.04
CA THR A 73 16.51 -3.98 -14.71
C THR A 73 15.57 -5.15 -14.44
N ALA A 74 14.56 -4.92 -13.60
CA ALA A 74 13.37 -5.75 -13.46
C ALA A 74 12.13 -4.86 -13.71
N THR A 75 11.23 -5.30 -14.59
CA THR A 75 10.02 -4.54 -14.95
C THR A 75 8.78 -5.35 -14.63
N TYR A 76 7.78 -4.73 -13.98
CA TYR A 76 6.51 -5.35 -13.64
C TYR A 76 5.35 -4.42 -13.96
N VAL A 77 4.24 -4.99 -14.45
CA VAL A 77 3.00 -4.27 -14.73
C VAL A 77 1.97 -4.71 -13.69
N PHE A 78 1.35 -3.74 -13.01
CA PHE A 78 0.37 -3.99 -11.95
C PHE A 78 -0.88 -3.13 -12.15
N THR A 79 -2.02 -3.58 -11.63
CA THR A 79 -3.23 -2.75 -11.54
C THR A 79 -3.48 -2.43 -10.09
N GLY A 80 -3.33 -1.16 -9.70
CA GLY A 80 -3.36 -0.78 -8.29
C GLY A 80 -3.14 0.71 -8.06
N THR A 81 -3.05 1.10 -6.78
CA THR A 81 -3.02 2.48 -6.29
C THR A 81 -1.73 2.85 -5.57
N ALA A 82 -0.92 1.85 -5.20
CA ALA A 82 0.44 2.04 -4.70
C ALA A 82 1.27 0.78 -5.02
N VAL A 83 2.60 0.93 -5.08
CA VAL A 83 3.52 -0.21 -5.15
C VAL A 83 4.74 0.02 -4.26
N SER A 84 5.18 -1.03 -3.57
CA SER A 84 6.38 -1.08 -2.75
C SER A 84 7.34 -2.17 -3.22
N VAL A 85 8.64 -1.90 -3.13
CA VAL A 85 9.72 -2.83 -3.50
C VAL A 85 10.53 -3.21 -2.27
N PHE A 86 10.68 -4.50 -2.06
CA PHE A 86 11.46 -5.08 -0.97
C PHE A 86 12.69 -5.79 -1.52
N GLY A 87 13.78 -5.68 -0.78
CA GLY A 87 15.06 -6.27 -1.13
C GLY A 87 15.89 -6.61 0.10
N GLY A 88 17.19 -6.81 -0.13
CA GLY A 88 18.13 -7.14 0.95
C GLY A 88 19.47 -6.43 0.81
N PHE A 89 20.18 -6.36 1.93
CA PHE A 89 21.60 -6.04 1.95
C PHE A 89 22.38 -7.31 2.28
N GLY A 90 23.41 -7.59 1.48
CA GLY A 90 24.19 -8.81 1.55
C GLY A 90 25.07 -8.93 2.81
N PRO A 91 26.04 -9.87 2.82
CA PRO A 91 26.92 -10.07 3.96
C PRO A 91 27.83 -8.87 4.22
N ASP A 92 28.47 -8.87 5.40
CA ASP A 92 29.41 -7.85 5.87
C ASP A 92 30.42 -7.43 4.77
N GLY A 93 30.55 -6.11 4.55
CA GLY A 93 31.39 -5.58 3.48
C GLY A 93 31.11 -4.12 3.14
N THR A 94 31.81 -3.62 2.12
CA THR A 94 31.67 -2.26 1.60
C THR A 94 31.35 -2.29 0.11
N TYR A 95 30.18 -1.79 -0.27
CA TYR A 95 29.64 -1.88 -1.63
C TYR A 95 29.11 -0.53 -2.10
N ARG A 96 29.28 -0.17 -3.38
CA ARG A 96 28.58 0.99 -3.96
C ARG A 96 27.16 0.58 -4.36
N MET A 97 26.26 0.57 -3.39
CA MET A 97 24.84 0.28 -3.64
C MET A 97 24.10 1.53 -4.09
N GLN A 98 23.32 1.41 -5.16
CA GLN A 98 22.33 2.38 -5.58
C GLN A 98 21.26 1.65 -6.41
N SER A 99 20.00 2.02 -6.22
CA SER A 99 18.89 1.50 -7.02
C SER A 99 17.93 2.62 -7.40
N GLN A 100 17.26 2.45 -8.53
CA GLN A 100 16.39 3.45 -9.13
C GLN A 100 15.03 2.83 -9.43
N TYR A 101 13.96 3.58 -9.17
CA TYR A 101 12.57 3.17 -9.32
C TYR A 101 11.85 4.19 -10.21
N THR A 102 11.05 3.71 -11.14
CA THR A 102 10.29 4.58 -12.06
C THR A 102 8.92 3.99 -12.30
N ILE A 103 7.88 4.80 -12.08
CA ILE A 103 6.49 4.50 -12.42
C ILE A 103 6.15 5.22 -13.73
N ASP A 104 5.56 4.51 -14.69
CA ASP A 104 5.01 5.04 -15.94
C ASP A 104 5.93 5.96 -16.75
N ARG A 105 7.24 5.70 -16.71
CA ARG A 105 8.30 6.53 -17.34
C ARG A 105 8.40 7.96 -16.78
N GLY A 106 7.84 8.20 -15.60
CA GLY A 106 7.94 9.46 -14.87
C GLY A 106 9.33 9.72 -14.27
N SER A 107 9.42 10.69 -13.36
CA SER A 107 10.68 11.01 -12.68
C SER A 107 11.17 9.84 -11.82
N PRO A 108 12.47 9.47 -11.89
CA PRO A 108 13.01 8.38 -11.11
C PRO A 108 13.21 8.75 -9.63
N THR A 109 12.83 7.84 -8.73
CA THR A 109 13.23 7.87 -7.32
C THR A 109 14.49 7.04 -7.15
N VAL A 110 15.49 7.55 -6.43
CA VAL A 110 16.79 6.88 -6.23
C VAL A 110 17.00 6.55 -4.76
N LEU A 111 17.29 5.30 -4.45
CA LEU A 111 17.80 4.86 -3.16
C LEU A 111 19.33 4.76 -3.23
N THR A 112 20.03 5.42 -2.31
CA THR A 112 21.49 5.28 -2.12
C THR A 112 21.78 4.95 -0.66
N PRO A 113 21.88 3.66 -0.29
CA PRO A 113 22.18 3.23 1.08
C PRO A 113 23.62 3.61 1.51
N PRO A 114 23.92 3.56 2.82
CA PRO A 114 25.30 3.53 3.30
C PRO A 114 26.10 2.40 2.62
N ARG A 115 27.37 2.65 2.31
CA ARG A 115 28.21 1.65 1.62
C ARG A 115 28.62 0.47 2.51
N GLU A 116 28.78 0.73 3.80
CA GLU A 116 29.16 -0.27 4.80
C GLU A 116 27.90 -1.04 5.25
N VAL A 117 27.87 -2.35 4.98
CA VAL A 117 26.89 -3.28 5.52
C VAL A 117 27.61 -4.10 6.59
N LYS A 118 27.10 -4.14 7.82
CA LYS A 118 27.72 -4.89 8.94
C LYS A 118 27.03 -6.21 9.27
N VAL A 119 25.76 -6.30 8.89
CA VAL A 119 24.87 -7.42 9.15
C VAL A 119 23.97 -7.54 7.93
N GLU A 120 23.80 -8.76 7.44
CA GLU A 120 22.85 -9.10 6.38
C GLU A 120 21.43 -8.65 6.77
N GLN A 121 20.68 -8.08 5.83
CA GLN A 121 19.31 -7.62 6.03
C GLN A 121 18.41 -8.16 4.92
N HIS A 122 17.20 -8.59 5.28
CA HIS A 122 16.20 -9.14 4.36
C HIS A 122 14.89 -8.35 4.49
N ARG A 123 14.03 -8.40 3.47
CA ARG A 123 12.72 -7.69 3.43
C ARG A 123 12.82 -6.20 3.76
N VAL A 124 13.92 -5.57 3.37
CA VAL A 124 14.13 -4.14 3.56
C VAL A 124 13.29 -3.40 2.53
N LEU A 125 12.39 -2.53 3.00
CA LEU A 125 11.65 -1.63 2.12
C LEU A 125 12.62 -0.66 1.45
N PHE A 126 12.75 -0.77 0.14
CA PHE A 126 13.64 0.09 -0.65
C PHE A 126 12.90 1.26 -1.32
N PHE A 127 11.63 1.07 -1.65
CA PHE A 127 10.82 2.05 -2.35
C PHE A 127 9.34 1.83 -2.04
N THR A 128 8.60 2.93 -1.94
CA THR A 128 7.14 2.99 -2.01
C THR A 128 6.79 4.12 -2.97
N SER A 129 5.84 3.89 -3.89
CA SER A 129 5.35 4.92 -4.79
C SER A 129 4.58 6.01 -4.02
N PRO A 130 4.43 7.22 -4.58
CA PRO A 130 3.31 8.08 -4.23
C PRO A 130 1.97 7.35 -4.44
N GLN A 131 0.88 7.92 -3.93
CA GLN A 131 -0.47 7.48 -4.28
C GLN A 131 -0.69 7.64 -5.79
N LEU A 132 -1.18 6.58 -6.41
CA LEU A 132 -1.54 6.48 -7.82
C LEU A 132 -3.07 6.38 -7.95
N SER A 133 -3.59 6.65 -9.15
CA SER A 133 -4.98 6.31 -9.50
C SER A 133 -5.15 4.80 -9.61
N LEU A 134 -6.34 4.25 -9.32
CA LEU A 134 -6.60 2.83 -9.59
C LEU A 134 -6.61 2.55 -11.11
N SER A 135 -5.44 2.18 -11.64
CA SER A 135 -5.20 1.94 -13.08
C SER A 135 -4.07 0.93 -13.28
N GLU A 136 -3.82 0.55 -14.54
CA GLU A 136 -2.61 -0.20 -14.90
C GLU A 136 -1.40 0.74 -14.88
N HIS A 137 -0.33 0.29 -14.22
CA HIS A 137 0.93 1.01 -14.02
C HIS A 137 2.12 0.11 -14.34
N THR A 138 3.19 0.71 -14.87
CA THR A 138 4.47 0.02 -15.11
C THR A 138 5.52 0.48 -14.11
N LEU A 139 5.98 -0.43 -13.26
CA LEU A 139 7.16 -0.25 -12.41
C LEU A 139 8.41 -0.75 -13.15
N VAL A 140 9.43 0.10 -13.24
CA VAL A 140 10.80 -0.27 -13.62
C VAL A 140 11.70 -0.11 -12.41
N ILE A 141 12.40 -1.18 -12.05
CA ILE A 141 13.45 -1.25 -11.03
C ILE A 141 14.78 -1.38 -11.76
N GLU A 142 15.78 -0.62 -11.36
CA GLU A 142 17.12 -0.65 -11.97
C GLU A 142 18.22 -0.67 -10.91
N ASN A 143 19.13 -1.63 -11.01
CA ASN A 143 20.39 -1.59 -10.27
C ASN A 143 21.29 -0.49 -10.87
N ARG A 144 21.75 0.45 -10.04
CA ARG A 144 22.71 1.50 -10.40
C ARG A 144 24.08 1.28 -9.76
N GLY A 145 24.25 0.22 -8.97
CA GLY A 145 25.43 -0.07 -8.17
C GLY A 145 26.09 -1.43 -8.42
N GLU A 146 27.00 -1.77 -7.51
CA GLU A 146 27.79 -3.00 -7.48
C GLU A 146 27.04 -4.16 -6.78
N GLN A 147 25.87 -3.89 -6.19
CA GLN A 147 25.07 -4.87 -5.46
C GLN A 147 23.62 -4.40 -5.37
N PHE A 148 22.70 -5.28 -5.78
CA PHE A 148 21.26 -5.16 -5.59
C PHE A 148 20.66 -6.56 -5.38
N PHE A 149 19.95 -6.76 -4.27
CA PHE A 149 19.12 -7.94 -4.02
C PHE A 149 17.66 -7.51 -4.04
N PHE A 150 16.87 -8.18 -4.87
CA PHE A 150 15.43 -7.99 -5.02
C PHE A 150 14.70 -9.25 -4.52
N ASP A 151 13.72 -9.04 -3.66
CA ASP A 151 13.04 -10.07 -2.85
C ASP A 151 11.57 -10.19 -3.27
N TYR A 152 10.79 -9.12 -3.16
CA TYR A 152 9.39 -9.13 -3.60
C TYR A 152 8.82 -7.73 -3.84
N LEU A 153 7.63 -7.68 -4.44
CA LEU A 153 6.80 -6.49 -4.61
C LEU A 153 5.53 -6.62 -3.77
N GLN A 154 4.98 -5.48 -3.36
CA GLN A 154 3.61 -5.38 -2.88
C GLN A 154 2.89 -4.25 -3.62
N PHE A 155 1.63 -4.45 -3.99
CA PHE A 155 0.79 -3.39 -4.55
C PHE A 155 -0.64 -3.47 -4.04
N ASP A 156 -1.27 -2.31 -3.86
CA ASP A 156 -2.62 -2.21 -3.31
C ASP A 156 -3.66 -2.06 -4.42
N THR A 157 -4.79 -2.78 -4.34
CA THR A 157 -5.79 -2.83 -5.43
C THR A 157 -7.06 -2.01 -5.16
N SER A 158 -6.97 -1.00 -4.28
CA SER A 158 -8.11 -0.15 -3.91
C SER A 158 -7.66 1.26 -3.57
N ASP A 159 -8.51 2.25 -3.83
CA ASP A 159 -8.27 3.63 -3.42
C ASP A 159 -8.42 3.78 -1.90
N GLU A 160 -7.31 3.72 -1.16
CA GLU A 160 -7.26 4.35 0.16
C GLU A 160 -7.23 5.88 -0.02
N SER A 161 -8.40 6.45 -0.34
CA SER A 161 -8.58 7.90 -0.34
C SER A 161 -8.34 8.40 1.09
N ALA A 162 -7.23 9.11 1.29
CA ALA A 162 -6.75 9.56 2.59
C ALA A 162 -7.88 10.15 3.47
N SER A 163 -8.23 9.44 4.53
CA SER A 163 -9.33 9.80 5.43
C SER A 163 -8.91 10.84 6.49
N THR A 164 -8.39 11.98 6.02
CA THR A 164 -8.11 13.15 6.88
C THR A 164 -9.38 13.95 7.17
N THR A 165 -10.29 13.37 7.98
CA THR A 165 -11.47 14.07 8.49
C THR A 165 -11.18 14.71 9.85
N SER A 166 -10.74 15.97 9.84
CA SER A 166 -11.02 16.90 10.94
C SER A 166 -11.06 18.34 10.44
N SER A 167 -12.22 18.77 9.95
CA SER A 167 -12.51 20.19 9.72
C SER A 167 -12.37 20.97 11.04
N PRO A 168 -11.82 22.19 11.03
CA PRO A 168 -11.91 23.08 12.18
C PRO A 168 -13.39 23.37 12.51
N ILE A 169 -13.76 23.24 13.78
CA ILE A 169 -15.09 23.68 14.24
C ILE A 169 -15.07 25.21 14.29
N GLU A 170 -15.76 25.84 13.34
CA GLU A 170 -16.03 27.28 13.38
C GLU A 170 -17.08 27.58 14.48
N PRO A 171 -16.83 28.55 15.38
CA PRO A 171 -17.79 28.89 16.43
C PRO A 171 -19.03 29.59 15.83
N PRO A 172 -20.25 29.32 16.34
CA PRO A 172 -21.47 29.91 15.80
C PRO A 172 -21.53 31.42 16.07
N SER A 173 -21.47 32.21 15.00
CA SER A 173 -21.70 33.66 15.02
C SER A 173 -23.17 33.99 15.34
N SER A 174 -23.41 34.78 16.38
CA SER A 174 -24.76 35.17 16.85
C SER A 174 -25.06 36.66 16.62
N ALA A 175 -25.84 36.95 15.57
CA ALA A 175 -26.51 38.23 15.28
C ALA A 175 -27.60 37.97 14.22
N PRO A 176 -28.64 38.81 14.01
CA PRO A 176 -28.89 40.17 14.53
C PRO A 176 -30.10 40.18 15.53
N ALA A 177 -30.79 41.27 15.92
CA ALA A 177 -30.83 42.65 15.41
C ALA A 177 -31.12 43.74 16.49
N SER A 178 -31.55 44.92 16.02
CA SER A 178 -31.59 46.22 16.70
C SER A 178 -32.94 46.61 17.35
N SER A 179 -32.81 47.37 18.46
CA SER A 179 -33.63 48.53 18.91
C SER A 179 -35.13 48.45 19.19
N ALA A 180 -35.49 48.81 20.43
CA ALA A 180 -36.60 49.71 20.74
C ALA A 180 -36.29 50.57 21.99
N ILE A 181 -36.85 51.78 22.05
CA ILE A 181 -36.61 52.81 23.07
C ILE A 181 -37.66 52.73 24.19
N ASN A 182 -37.29 53.06 25.44
CA ASN A 182 -38.18 53.82 26.34
C ASN A 182 -37.42 54.50 27.49
N SER A 183 -37.77 55.77 27.75
CA SER A 183 -37.29 56.58 28.88
C SER A 183 -38.25 56.49 30.07
N ILE A 184 -37.76 56.74 31.30
CA ILE A 184 -38.34 57.71 32.28
C ILE A 184 -37.65 57.63 33.68
N LEU A 185 -37.41 58.83 34.24
CA LEU A 185 -37.08 59.25 35.61
C LEU A 185 -36.78 58.23 36.73
N LEU A 186 -35.69 58.47 37.46
CA LEU A 186 -35.73 59.25 38.73
C LEU A 186 -34.38 59.94 39.00
#